data_AF-R7A5L3-F1
#
_entry.id   AF-R7A5L3-F1
#
_cell.length_a   1.000
_cell.length_b   1.000
_cell.length_c   1.000
_cell.angle_alpha   90.00
_cell.angle_beta   90.00
_cell.angle_gamma   90.00
#
_symmetry.space_group_name_H-M   'P 1'
#
loop_
_entity.id
_entity.type
_entity.pdbx_description
1 polymer ?
#
loop_
_entity_poly.entity_id
_entity_poly.type
_entity_poly.pdbx_seq_one_letter_code
_entity_poly.pdbx_strand_id
1 'polypeptide(L)'
;MTETTEQHAARLGAYIDYFQIQSGIIIFSDLISLEELRLSLIQQLQIPFILVGCTSVNTVSSFGKALLCHNSHFFETLTPQYSFPCYIHQPKQREKILLAVCPTGGVSKKLKNILNQSIPQTVPLRVIDMPYDQIKLEEEKLLLLKQYEPIGVIGVMNPCISGVPFIYLHELTAEYAEPKIYSIFSSVAEPEQIADIVKNLVRNLSLDRLIGNITILDGSRLLINISNCLDYYEQITEHSLSNRIRYCLYFHISCLVERLIRKEPITTCGNLEYFIQTEQTAIQNIKSSFSELEIAYGIDIPDAEIKYLSDILLESH
;
A
#
# COMPACT_ATOMS: atom_id res chain seq x y z
N MET A 1 -33.39 -24.62 -21.55
CA MET A 1 -32.33 -25.00 -20.60
C MET A 1 -32.49 -24.10 -19.39
N THR A 2 -32.72 -24.66 -18.21
CA THR A 2 -32.75 -23.89 -16.96
C THR A 2 -31.34 -23.38 -16.68
N GLU A 3 -31.18 -22.06 -16.52
CA GLU A 3 -29.92 -21.43 -16.12
C GLU A 3 -29.44 -22.03 -14.78
N THR A 4 -28.12 -22.17 -14.59
CA THR A 4 -27.56 -22.66 -13.33
C THR A 4 -27.50 -21.55 -12.28
N THR A 5 -27.44 -21.91 -11.00
CA THR A 5 -27.25 -20.96 -9.89
C THR A 5 -25.99 -20.10 -10.05
N GLU A 6 -24.92 -20.66 -10.64
CA GLU A 6 -23.69 -19.94 -11.01
C GLU A 6 -23.92 -18.86 -12.08
N GLN A 7 -24.71 -19.17 -13.12
CA GLN A 7 -25.03 -18.21 -14.19
C GLN A 7 -25.88 -17.06 -13.66
N HIS A 8 -26.82 -17.33 -12.76
CA HIS A 8 -27.62 -16.29 -12.11
C HIS A 8 -26.76 -15.36 -11.25
N ALA A 9 -25.86 -15.92 -10.42
CA ALA A 9 -24.94 -15.12 -9.62
C ALA A 9 -24.04 -14.25 -10.50
N ALA A 10 -23.51 -14.81 -11.61
CA ALA A 10 -22.57 -14.09 -12.47
C ALA A 10 -23.22 -12.88 -13.15
N ARG A 11 -24.48 -13.05 -13.59
CA ARG A 11 -25.29 -11.96 -14.14
C ARG A 11 -25.60 -10.88 -13.09
N LEU A 12 -25.86 -11.28 -11.85
CA LEU A 12 -26.05 -10.37 -10.72
C LEU A 12 -24.77 -9.58 -10.42
N GLY A 13 -23.60 -10.24 -10.43
CA GLY A 13 -22.31 -9.58 -10.30
C GLY A 13 -22.08 -8.52 -11.38
N ALA A 14 -22.29 -8.88 -12.65
CA ALA A 14 -22.16 -7.94 -13.76
C ALA A 14 -23.14 -6.74 -13.65
N TYR A 15 -24.36 -6.97 -13.15
CA TYR A 15 -25.32 -5.89 -12.90
C TYR A 15 -24.86 -4.95 -11.78
N ILE A 16 -24.38 -5.51 -10.65
CA ILE A 16 -23.86 -4.74 -9.51
C ILE A 16 -22.66 -3.89 -9.94
N ASP A 17 -21.75 -4.47 -10.71
CA ASP A 17 -20.56 -3.77 -11.23
C ASP A 17 -20.95 -2.64 -12.18
N TYR A 18 -21.89 -2.91 -13.11
CA TYR A 18 -22.36 -1.91 -14.08
C TYR A 18 -23.01 -0.69 -13.39
N PHE A 19 -23.81 -0.92 -12.35
CA PHE A 19 -24.50 0.15 -11.61
C PHE A 19 -23.70 0.68 -10.40
N GLN A 20 -22.49 0.15 -10.15
CA GLN A 20 -21.63 0.53 -9.03
C GLN A 20 -22.36 0.49 -7.68
N ILE A 21 -23.18 -0.55 -7.45
CA ILE A 21 -23.95 -0.68 -6.21
C ILE A 21 -23.00 -1.05 -5.07
N GLN A 22 -22.82 -0.16 -4.09
CA GLN A 22 -21.96 -0.41 -2.92
C GLN A 22 -22.71 -0.53 -1.59
N SER A 23 -23.93 0.02 -1.50
CA SER A 23 -24.77 0.01 -0.30
C SER A 23 -25.40 -1.35 0.02
N GLY A 24 -25.25 -2.31 -0.89
CA GLY A 24 -25.79 -3.66 -0.78
C GLY A 24 -27.08 -3.89 -1.57
N ILE A 25 -27.50 -5.15 -1.64
CA ILE A 25 -28.67 -5.56 -2.43
C ILE A 25 -29.58 -6.53 -1.68
N ILE A 26 -30.89 -6.45 -1.91
CA ILE A 26 -31.87 -7.41 -1.43
C ILE A 26 -32.30 -8.27 -2.62
N ILE A 27 -32.10 -9.57 -2.50
CA ILE A 27 -32.33 -10.57 -3.55
C ILE A 27 -33.49 -11.46 -3.11
N PHE A 28 -34.57 -11.44 -3.87
CA PHE A 28 -35.70 -12.35 -3.70
C PHE A 28 -35.57 -13.51 -4.69
N SER A 29 -35.68 -14.75 -4.21
CA SER A 29 -35.53 -15.93 -5.06
C SER A 29 -36.54 -17.02 -4.70
N ASP A 30 -37.20 -17.57 -5.71
CA ASP A 30 -38.09 -18.72 -5.62
C ASP A 30 -37.37 -20.05 -5.93
N LEU A 31 -36.04 -20.03 -5.98
CA LEU A 31 -35.23 -21.18 -6.38
C LEU A 31 -35.27 -22.31 -5.34
N ILE A 32 -35.29 -23.54 -5.87
CA ILE A 32 -35.37 -24.79 -5.09
C ILE A 32 -34.12 -24.97 -4.20
N SER A 33 -32.95 -24.50 -4.63
CA SER A 33 -31.69 -24.57 -3.86
C SER A 33 -31.16 -23.18 -3.49
N LEU A 34 -31.84 -22.54 -2.54
CA LEU A 34 -31.46 -21.23 -2.01
C LEU A 34 -30.04 -21.25 -1.40
N GLU A 35 -29.62 -22.39 -0.87
CA GLU A 35 -28.29 -22.58 -0.27
C GLU A 35 -27.17 -22.61 -1.31
N GLU A 36 -27.38 -23.26 -2.46
CA GLU A 36 -26.43 -23.21 -3.58
C GLU A 36 -26.27 -21.80 -4.12
N LEU A 37 -27.39 -21.08 -4.29
CA LEU A 37 -27.35 -19.68 -4.68
C LEU A 37 -26.60 -18.83 -3.65
N ARG A 38 -26.86 -19.04 -2.35
CA ARG A 38 -26.15 -18.36 -1.26
C ARG A 38 -24.63 -18.52 -1.38
N LEU A 39 -24.16 -19.75 -1.55
CA LEU A 39 -22.72 -20.03 -1.68
C LEU A 39 -22.11 -19.41 -2.93
N SER A 40 -22.81 -19.46 -4.06
CA SER A 40 -22.38 -18.84 -5.31
C SER A 40 -22.28 -17.31 -5.19
N LEU A 41 -23.27 -16.66 -4.57
CA LEU A 41 -23.28 -15.22 -4.34
C LEU A 41 -22.15 -14.76 -3.39
N ILE A 42 -21.83 -15.54 -2.35
CA ILE A 42 -20.71 -15.24 -1.44
C ILE A 42 -19.37 -15.22 -2.17
N GLN A 43 -19.21 -16.06 -3.20
CA GLN A 43 -17.96 -16.13 -3.97
C GLN A 43 -17.82 -14.99 -4.99
N GLN A 44 -18.94 -14.48 -5.50
CA GLN A 44 -18.94 -13.53 -6.61
C GLN A 44 -19.19 -12.08 -6.19
N LEU A 45 -19.90 -11.85 -5.09
CA LEU A 45 -20.26 -10.51 -4.63
C LEU A 45 -19.36 -10.03 -3.49
N GLN A 46 -18.85 -8.81 -3.62
CA GLN A 46 -18.06 -8.12 -2.60
C GLN A 46 -18.88 -7.07 -1.81
N ILE A 47 -20.21 -7.13 -1.92
CA ILE A 47 -21.13 -6.17 -1.31
C ILE A 47 -22.05 -6.86 -0.31
N PRO A 48 -22.60 -6.14 0.68
CA PRO A 48 -23.65 -6.67 1.54
C PRO A 48 -24.83 -7.16 0.72
N PHE A 49 -25.38 -8.33 1.05
CA PHE A 49 -26.62 -8.77 0.44
C PHE A 49 -27.53 -9.50 1.42
N ILE A 50 -28.82 -9.39 1.17
CA ILE A 50 -29.85 -10.20 1.82
C ILE A 50 -30.43 -11.13 0.77
N LEU A 51 -30.39 -12.43 1.00
CA LEU A 51 -31.07 -13.41 0.17
C LEU A 51 -32.32 -13.92 0.87
N VAL A 52 -33.48 -13.65 0.28
CA VAL A 52 -34.79 -14.01 0.81
C VAL A 52 -35.44 -15.06 -0.08
N GLY A 53 -35.69 -16.24 0.47
CA GLY A 53 -36.48 -17.26 -0.20
C GLY A 53 -37.94 -16.83 -0.27
N CYS A 54 -38.47 -16.68 -1.47
CA CYS A 54 -39.82 -16.22 -1.73
C CYS A 54 -40.60 -17.27 -2.51
N THR A 55 -41.50 -17.97 -1.82
CA THR A 55 -42.47 -18.88 -2.45
C THR A 55 -43.83 -18.23 -2.68
N SER A 56 -44.04 -16.99 -2.18
CA SER A 56 -45.33 -16.30 -2.27
C SER A 56 -45.22 -14.78 -2.15
N VAL A 57 -46.21 -14.08 -2.71
CA VAL A 57 -46.39 -12.62 -2.61
C VAL A 57 -46.49 -12.16 -1.15
N ASN A 58 -47.06 -12.98 -0.27
CA ASN A 58 -47.16 -12.70 1.17
C ASN A 58 -45.80 -12.57 1.85
N THR A 59 -44.81 -13.34 1.37
CA THR A 59 -43.43 -13.30 1.88
C THR A 59 -42.78 -11.96 1.55
N VAL A 60 -42.88 -11.56 0.27
CA VAL A 60 -42.37 -10.27 -0.22
C VAL A 60 -43.04 -9.10 0.50
N SER A 61 -44.37 -9.14 0.67
CA SER A 61 -45.13 -8.09 1.35
C SER A 61 -44.77 -7.98 2.84
N SER A 62 -44.63 -9.11 3.53
CA SER A 62 -44.23 -9.15 4.95
C SER A 62 -42.82 -8.59 5.13
N PHE A 63 -41.88 -8.98 4.27
CA PHE A 63 -40.52 -8.45 4.29
C PHE A 63 -40.51 -6.94 4.01
N GLY A 64 -41.24 -6.48 3.00
CA GLY A 64 -41.33 -5.05 2.65
C GLY A 64 -41.91 -4.19 3.78
N LYS A 65 -42.96 -4.67 4.46
CA LYS A 65 -43.52 -3.98 5.63
C LYS A 65 -42.50 -3.89 6.77
N ALA A 66 -41.80 -4.99 7.02
CA ALA A 66 -40.79 -5.04 8.07
C ALA A 66 -39.63 -4.06 7.79
N LEU A 67 -39.21 -3.95 6.51
CA LEU A 67 -38.16 -3.00 6.08
C LEU A 67 -38.57 -1.54 6.32
N LEU A 68 -39.83 -1.19 6.06
CA LEU A 68 -40.36 0.17 6.24
C LEU A 68 -40.47 0.61 7.71
N CYS A 69 -40.48 -0.33 8.66
CA CYS A 69 -40.64 -0.03 10.08
C CYS A 69 -39.36 0.49 10.78
N HIS A 70 -38.27 0.77 10.04
CA HIS A 70 -37.06 1.51 10.48
C HIS A 70 -36.58 1.23 11.92
N ASN A 71 -36.34 -0.03 12.25
CA ASN A 71 -35.53 -0.35 13.44
C ASN A 71 -34.07 -0.57 13.01
N SER A 72 -33.14 0.10 13.69
CA SER A 72 -31.69 -0.13 13.55
C SER A 72 -31.29 -1.61 13.75
N HIS A 73 -32.16 -2.38 14.41
CA HIS A 73 -32.03 -3.82 14.69
C HIS A 73 -32.85 -4.72 13.75
N PHE A 74 -33.37 -4.18 12.63
CA PHE A 74 -34.20 -4.91 11.65
C PHE A 74 -33.63 -6.31 11.33
N PHE A 75 -32.33 -6.37 11.11
CA PHE A 75 -31.58 -7.58 10.76
C PHE A 75 -31.49 -8.63 11.88
N GLU A 76 -31.47 -8.21 13.14
CA GLU A 76 -31.46 -9.09 14.32
C GLU A 76 -32.85 -9.65 14.63
N THR A 77 -33.91 -8.92 14.24
CA THR A 77 -35.31 -9.30 14.46
C THR A 77 -35.92 -10.16 13.34
N LEU A 78 -35.27 -10.28 12.18
CA LEU A 78 -35.80 -10.97 11.01
C LEU A 78 -35.87 -12.50 11.17
N THR A 79 -34.90 -13.10 11.85
CA THR A 79 -34.76 -14.57 11.96
C THR A 79 -35.72 -15.24 12.95
N PRO A 80 -36.14 -14.62 14.08
CA PRO A 80 -37.06 -15.28 15.01
C PRO A 80 -38.54 -15.06 14.67
N GLN A 81 -38.86 -13.98 13.93
CA GLN A 81 -40.24 -13.48 13.79
C GLN A 81 -40.93 -13.90 12.48
N TYR A 82 -40.17 -14.40 11.50
CA TYR A 82 -40.69 -14.73 10.17
C TYR A 82 -40.29 -16.14 9.72
N SER A 83 -41.27 -16.96 9.32
CA SER A 83 -41.10 -18.39 8.98
C SER A 83 -40.53 -18.67 7.56
N PHE A 84 -39.74 -17.76 6.99
CA PHE A 84 -39.16 -17.94 5.65
C PHE A 84 -37.62 -17.92 5.69
N PRO A 85 -36.94 -18.66 4.79
CA PRO A 85 -35.48 -18.71 4.79
C PRO A 85 -34.90 -17.36 4.32
N CYS A 86 -34.11 -16.74 5.19
CA CYS A 86 -33.46 -15.45 4.97
C CYS A 86 -31.99 -15.58 5.35
N TYR A 87 -31.10 -15.17 4.45
CA TYR A 87 -29.66 -15.15 4.67
C TYR A 87 -29.13 -13.73 4.55
N ILE A 88 -28.40 -13.30 5.56
CA ILE A 88 -27.73 -12.00 5.56
C ILE A 88 -26.24 -12.27 5.37
N HIS A 89 -25.68 -11.70 4.30
CA HIS A 89 -24.25 -11.71 4.06
C HIS A 89 -23.70 -10.29 4.22
N GLN A 90 -22.72 -10.16 5.11
CA GLN A 90 -21.84 -9.01 5.18
C GLN A 90 -20.47 -9.48 4.67
N PRO A 91 -19.90 -8.83 3.64
CA PRO A 91 -18.54 -9.12 3.20
C PRO A 91 -17.61 -8.99 4.40
N LYS A 92 -16.59 -9.84 4.48
CA LYS A 92 -15.52 -9.60 5.43
C LYS A 92 -14.92 -8.23 5.09
N GLN A 93 -14.91 -7.32 6.06
CA GLN A 93 -14.13 -6.09 5.91
C GLN A 93 -12.69 -6.49 5.61
N ARG A 94 -12.15 -5.99 4.50
CA ARG A 94 -10.76 -6.23 4.14
C ARG A 94 -9.87 -5.62 5.22
N GLU A 95 -8.78 -6.30 5.54
CA GLU A 95 -7.82 -5.78 6.52
C GLU A 95 -7.30 -4.42 6.02
N LYS A 96 -7.38 -3.40 6.89
CA LYS A 96 -6.83 -2.08 6.60
C LYS A 96 -5.32 -2.11 6.69
N ILE A 97 -4.67 -1.60 5.65
CA ILE A 97 -3.20 -1.64 5.55
C ILE A 97 -2.61 -0.28 5.21
N LEU A 98 -1.36 -0.08 5.66
CA LEU A 98 -0.49 1.01 5.23
C LEU A 98 0.65 0.41 4.41
N LEU A 99 0.86 0.91 3.20
CA LEU A 99 1.93 0.43 2.34
C LEU A 99 3.22 1.20 2.58
N ALA A 100 4.32 0.48 2.80
CA ALA A 100 5.68 1.00 2.80
C ALA A 100 6.33 0.66 1.46
N VAL A 101 6.49 1.65 0.57
CA VAL A 101 6.99 1.43 -0.80
C VAL A 101 8.35 2.08 -0.99
N CYS A 102 9.33 1.29 -1.42
CA CYS A 102 10.69 1.75 -1.70
C CYS A 102 11.23 1.05 -2.94
N PRO A 103 12.32 1.54 -3.55
CA PRO A 103 12.86 0.95 -4.79
C PRO A 103 13.10 -0.56 -4.66
N THR A 104 13.60 -1.01 -3.50
CA THR A 104 13.98 -2.41 -3.26
C THR A 104 13.35 -2.96 -1.98
N GLY A 105 13.17 -4.29 -1.94
CA GLY A 105 12.54 -4.98 -0.81
C GLY A 105 13.27 -4.79 0.53
N GLY A 106 14.61 -4.72 0.50
CA GLY A 106 15.40 -4.46 1.71
C GLY A 106 15.12 -3.07 2.28
N VAL A 107 14.92 -2.08 1.42
CA VAL A 107 14.62 -0.68 1.83
C VAL A 107 13.18 -0.55 2.29
N SER A 108 12.21 -1.17 1.60
CA SER A 108 10.80 -1.14 2.02
C SER A 108 10.59 -1.82 3.36
N LYS A 109 11.31 -2.91 3.65
CA LYS A 109 11.29 -3.59 4.95
C LYS A 109 11.81 -2.70 6.07
N LYS A 110 12.88 -1.93 5.82
CA LYS A 110 13.40 -0.95 6.79
C LYS A 110 12.40 0.15 7.06
N LEU A 111 11.79 0.71 6.02
CA LEU A 111 10.72 1.71 6.15
C LEU A 111 9.54 1.16 6.97
N LYS A 112 9.06 -0.04 6.66
CA LYS A 112 8.01 -0.72 7.43
C LYS A 112 8.35 -0.82 8.91
N ASN A 113 9.58 -1.18 9.27
CA ASN A 113 9.99 -1.28 10.67
C ASN A 113 9.92 0.09 11.37
N ILE A 114 10.35 1.16 10.71
CA ILE A 114 10.28 2.51 11.26
C ILE A 114 8.83 2.96 11.42
N LEU A 115 7.96 2.65 10.45
CA LEU A 115 6.52 2.94 10.55
C LEU A 115 5.87 2.17 11.71
N ASN A 116 6.17 0.87 11.86
CA ASN A 116 5.70 0.07 12.99
C ASN A 116 6.18 0.59 14.35
N GLN A 117 7.37 1.18 14.43
CA GLN A 117 7.88 1.83 15.64
C GLN A 117 7.24 3.21 15.88
N SER A 118 6.62 3.79 14.85
CA SER A 118 6.01 5.12 14.92
C SER A 118 4.50 5.07 15.17
N ILE A 119 3.86 3.95 14.83
CA ILE A 119 2.42 3.73 14.98
C ILE A 119 2.15 2.95 16.27
N PRO A 120 1.30 3.45 17.19
CA PRO A 120 0.94 2.74 18.41
C PRO A 120 0.27 1.38 18.11
N GLN A 121 0.60 0.34 18.87
CA GLN A 121 0.04 -1.01 18.69
C GLN A 121 -1.47 -1.11 18.91
N THR A 122 -2.07 -0.10 19.55
CA THR A 122 -3.52 0.01 19.75
C THR A 122 -4.28 0.37 18.47
N VAL A 123 -3.59 0.86 17.45
CA VAL A 123 -4.18 1.18 16.15
C VAL A 123 -4.35 -0.12 15.35
N PRO A 124 -5.56 -0.52 14.94
CA PRO A 124 -5.84 -1.74 14.19
C PRO A 124 -5.43 -1.60 12.72
N LEU A 125 -4.14 -1.40 12.47
CA LEU A 125 -3.55 -1.15 11.17
C LEU A 125 -2.32 -2.02 10.97
N ARG A 126 -2.26 -2.72 9.84
CA ARG A 126 -1.08 -3.51 9.46
C ARG A 126 -0.23 -2.76 8.44
N VAL A 127 1.06 -2.63 8.72
CA VAL A 127 2.02 -2.09 7.73
C VAL A 127 2.57 -3.23 6.87
N ILE A 128 2.49 -3.08 5.54
CA ILE A 128 3.02 -4.05 4.57
C ILE A 128 4.09 -3.37 3.72
N ASP A 129 5.25 -4.01 3.60
CA ASP A 129 6.32 -3.57 2.72
C ASP A 129 6.14 -4.18 1.33
N MET A 130 6.27 -3.34 0.29
CA MET A 130 6.31 -3.80 -1.10
C MET A 130 7.40 -3.04 -1.89
N PRO A 131 8.29 -3.75 -2.60
CA PRO A 131 9.20 -3.12 -3.55
C PRO A 131 8.40 -2.39 -4.65
N TYR A 132 8.88 -1.23 -5.08
CA TYR A 132 8.26 -0.44 -6.15
C TYR A 132 8.12 -1.25 -7.45
N ASP A 133 9.15 -2.03 -7.80
CA ASP A 133 9.15 -2.86 -9.01
C ASP A 133 8.03 -3.90 -9.04
N GLN A 134 7.53 -4.33 -7.88
CA GLN A 134 6.40 -5.23 -7.77
C GLN A 134 5.08 -4.44 -7.88
N ILE A 135 4.87 -3.45 -7.01
CA ILE A 135 3.57 -2.77 -6.89
C ILE A 135 3.26 -1.79 -8.03
N LYS A 136 4.24 -1.47 -8.88
CA LYS A 136 3.98 -0.68 -10.11
C LYS A 136 3.16 -1.45 -11.15
N LEU A 137 3.15 -2.78 -11.08
CA LEU A 137 2.40 -3.64 -12.01
C LEU A 137 0.90 -3.58 -11.71
N GLU A 138 0.07 -3.33 -12.73
CA GLU A 138 -1.39 -3.20 -12.55
C GLU A 138 -2.05 -4.47 -11.99
N GLU A 139 -1.57 -5.65 -12.36
CA GLU A 139 -2.06 -6.92 -11.82
C GLU A 139 -1.83 -7.05 -10.30
N GLU A 140 -0.66 -6.60 -9.82
CA GLU A 140 -0.32 -6.59 -8.40
C GLU A 140 -1.17 -5.58 -7.64
N LYS A 141 -1.43 -4.38 -8.21
CA LYS A 141 -2.35 -3.39 -7.63
C LYS A 141 -3.76 -3.96 -7.49
N LEU A 142 -4.27 -4.61 -8.54
CA LEU A 142 -5.60 -5.22 -8.53
C LEU A 142 -5.70 -6.35 -7.51
N LEU A 143 -4.66 -7.19 -7.40
CA LEU A 143 -4.61 -8.27 -6.41
C LEU A 143 -4.59 -7.71 -4.99
N LEU A 144 -3.77 -6.69 -4.73
CA LEU A 144 -3.68 -6.02 -3.44
C LEU A 144 -5.05 -5.43 -3.04
N LEU A 145 -5.70 -4.68 -3.94
CA LEU A 145 -6.99 -4.07 -3.69
C LEU A 145 -8.10 -5.10 -3.48
N LYS A 146 -8.00 -6.31 -4.05
CA LYS A 146 -8.95 -7.39 -3.75
C LYS A 146 -8.79 -7.95 -2.33
N GLN A 147 -7.55 -8.01 -1.84
CA GLN A 147 -7.24 -8.63 -0.54
C GLN A 147 -7.33 -7.66 0.64
N TYR A 148 -6.96 -6.41 0.42
CA TYR A 148 -6.78 -5.42 1.47
C TYR A 148 -7.52 -4.12 1.17
N GLU A 149 -7.64 -3.28 2.20
CA GLU A 149 -8.06 -1.89 2.08
C GLU A 149 -6.88 -0.97 2.43
N PRO A 150 -6.09 -0.54 1.43
CA PRO A 150 -4.99 0.37 1.68
C PRO A 150 -5.54 1.74 2.08
N ILE A 151 -5.23 2.19 3.29
CA ILE A 151 -5.61 3.53 3.77
C ILE A 151 -4.63 4.60 3.30
N GLY A 152 -3.46 4.20 2.83
CA GLY A 152 -2.43 5.08 2.31
C GLY A 152 -1.14 4.36 1.93
N VAL A 153 -0.28 5.10 1.25
CA VAL A 153 1.06 4.67 0.87
C VAL A 153 2.07 5.69 1.36
N ILE A 154 3.14 5.20 1.99
CA ILE A 154 4.30 5.99 2.37
C ILE A 154 5.50 5.41 1.63
N GLY A 155 6.26 6.26 0.96
CA GLY A 155 7.40 5.75 0.21
C GLY A 155 8.33 6.79 -0.37
N VAL A 156 9.39 6.29 -0.98
CA VAL A 156 10.32 7.10 -1.79
C VAL A 156 9.75 7.35 -3.18
N MET A 157 9.06 6.35 -3.73
CA MET A 157 8.51 6.36 -5.09
C MET A 157 6.99 6.13 -5.03
N ASN A 158 6.22 6.87 -5.84
CA ASN A 158 4.76 6.76 -5.85
C ASN A 158 4.28 5.71 -6.86
N PRO A 159 3.67 4.60 -6.44
CA PRO A 159 3.15 3.58 -7.35
C PRO A 159 1.84 3.99 -8.05
N CYS A 160 1.27 5.15 -7.73
CA CYS A 160 0.04 5.69 -8.32
C CYS A 160 -1.13 4.69 -8.25
N ILE A 161 -1.46 4.25 -7.03
CA ILE A 161 -2.62 3.39 -6.78
C ILE A 161 -3.88 4.26 -6.75
N SER A 162 -4.85 3.97 -7.63
CA SER A 162 -6.08 4.76 -7.72
C SER A 162 -6.87 4.75 -6.42
N GLY A 163 -7.28 5.94 -5.96
CA GLY A 163 -8.07 6.12 -4.74
C GLY A 163 -7.31 5.97 -3.42
N VAL A 164 -6.00 5.71 -3.46
CA VAL A 164 -5.18 5.56 -2.24
C VAL A 164 -4.22 6.77 -2.12
N PRO A 165 -4.26 7.52 -1.01
CA PRO A 165 -3.37 8.66 -0.82
C PRO A 165 -1.91 8.22 -0.68
N PHE A 166 -1.00 9.06 -1.17
CA PHE A 166 0.44 8.84 -1.09
C PHE A 166 1.13 10.00 -0.37
N ILE A 167 2.07 9.69 0.51
CA ILE A 167 2.97 10.66 1.15
C ILE A 167 4.41 10.26 0.87
N TYR A 168 5.22 11.20 0.36
CA TYR A 168 6.64 10.92 0.22
C TYR A 168 7.30 10.86 1.61
N LEU A 169 8.25 9.96 1.77
CA LEU A 169 8.98 9.78 3.03
C LEU A 169 9.57 11.09 3.57
N HIS A 170 10.16 11.91 2.70
CA HIS A 170 10.75 13.20 3.09
C HIS A 170 9.72 14.21 3.60
N GLU A 171 8.46 14.13 3.16
CA GLU A 171 7.40 15.05 3.57
C GLU A 171 6.94 14.78 5.01
N LEU A 172 7.12 13.57 5.54
CA LEU A 172 6.59 13.17 6.86
C LEU A 172 7.20 13.95 8.03
N THR A 173 8.31 14.65 7.81
CA THR A 173 8.97 15.50 8.80
C THR A 173 8.65 16.99 8.63
N ALA A 174 7.93 17.36 7.56
CA ALA A 174 7.58 18.74 7.29
C ALA A 174 6.39 19.21 8.15
N GLU A 175 6.35 20.51 8.45
CA GLU A 175 5.24 21.10 9.22
C GLU A 175 3.87 20.89 8.57
N TYR A 176 3.82 20.82 7.22
CA TYR A 176 2.59 20.60 6.46
C TYR A 176 2.20 19.12 6.31
N ALA A 177 2.92 18.18 6.94
CA ALA A 177 2.64 16.75 6.84
C ALA A 177 1.39 16.35 7.62
N GLU A 178 1.09 17.04 8.71
CA GLU A 178 0.07 16.67 9.68
C GLU A 178 -1.33 16.51 9.04
N PRO A 179 -1.83 17.42 8.18
CA PRO A 179 -3.11 17.21 7.49
C PRO A 179 -3.13 15.96 6.60
N LYS A 180 -2.02 15.63 5.92
CA LYS A 180 -1.92 14.41 5.09
C LYS A 180 -1.89 13.15 5.95
N ILE A 181 -1.20 13.18 7.09
CA ILE A 181 -1.19 12.07 8.03
C ILE A 181 -2.60 11.89 8.62
N TYR A 182 -3.26 12.98 9.01
CA TYR A 182 -4.62 12.92 9.53
C TYR A 182 -5.60 12.30 8.52
N SER A 183 -5.52 12.66 7.24
CA SER A 183 -6.40 12.09 6.21
C SER A 183 -6.21 10.58 6.03
N ILE A 184 -4.99 10.06 6.17
CA ILE A 184 -4.71 8.62 6.11
C ILE A 184 -5.24 7.90 7.36
N PHE A 185 -4.88 8.39 8.56
CA PHE A 185 -5.08 7.64 9.80
C PHE A 185 -6.46 7.86 10.46
N SER A 186 -7.21 8.88 10.07
CA SER A 186 -8.54 9.18 10.64
C SER A 186 -9.57 8.06 10.53
N SER A 187 -9.37 7.10 9.60
CA SER A 187 -10.27 5.94 9.46
C SER A 187 -9.93 4.78 10.40
N VAL A 188 -8.80 4.84 11.13
CA VAL A 188 -8.29 3.74 11.98
C VAL A 188 -7.82 4.17 13.36
N ALA A 189 -7.64 5.47 13.61
CA ALA A 189 -7.07 5.99 14.83
C ALA A 189 -7.83 7.21 15.34
N GLU A 190 -7.92 7.34 16.66
CA GLU A 190 -8.49 8.51 17.32
C GLU A 190 -7.53 9.72 17.22
N PRO A 191 -8.03 10.97 17.32
CA PRO A 191 -7.19 12.17 17.18
C PRO A 191 -5.95 12.19 18.08
N GLU A 192 -6.07 11.68 19.31
CA GLU A 192 -4.95 11.56 20.26
C GLU A 192 -3.88 10.58 19.77
N GLN A 193 -4.30 9.44 19.22
CA GLN A 193 -3.40 8.45 18.63
C GLN A 193 -2.73 9.00 17.37
N ILE A 194 -3.43 9.80 16.57
CA ILE A 194 -2.86 10.46 15.39
C ILE A 194 -1.78 11.47 15.81
N ALA A 195 -2.02 12.25 16.87
CA ALA A 195 -1.01 13.16 17.40
C ALA A 195 0.26 12.42 17.86
N ASP A 196 0.10 11.26 18.51
CA ASP A 196 1.22 10.38 18.87
C ASP A 196 1.95 9.83 17.63
N ILE A 197 1.21 9.42 16.60
CA ILE A 197 1.79 8.97 15.32
C ILE A 197 2.63 10.09 14.70
N VAL A 198 2.09 11.30 14.56
CA VAL A 198 2.81 12.46 14.00
C VAL A 198 4.09 12.72 14.78
N LYS A 199 4.00 12.80 16.10
CA LYS A 199 5.15 13.02 16.98
C LYS A 199 6.22 11.93 16.83
N ASN A 200 5.81 10.67 16.77
CA ASN A 200 6.75 9.55 16.63
C ASN A 200 7.38 9.51 15.23
N LEU A 201 6.62 9.83 14.17
CA LEU A 201 7.13 9.92 12.80
C LEU A 201 8.20 11.00 12.70
N VAL A 202 7.92 12.23 13.18
CA VAL A 202 8.91 13.32 13.21
C VAL A 202 10.18 12.90 13.95
N ARG A 203 10.03 12.22 15.09
CA ARG A 203 11.17 11.72 15.87
C ARG A 203 11.96 10.63 15.14
N ASN A 204 11.29 9.66 14.54
CA ASN A 204 11.96 8.46 14.00
C ASN A 204 12.45 8.64 12.56
N LEU A 205 11.92 9.63 11.84
CA LEU A 205 12.24 9.93 10.44
C LEU A 205 13.14 11.17 10.26
N SER A 206 13.59 11.81 11.34
CA SER A 206 14.69 12.78 11.23
C SER A 206 15.92 12.09 10.65
N LEU A 207 16.63 12.72 9.71
CA LEU A 207 17.68 12.06 8.91
C LEU A 207 18.73 11.32 9.76
N ASP A 208 19.22 11.94 10.84
CA ASP A 208 20.19 11.31 11.74
C ASP A 208 19.64 10.05 12.42
N ARG A 209 18.40 10.09 12.89
CA ARG A 209 17.76 8.93 13.53
C ARG A 209 17.35 7.89 12.53
N LEU A 210 16.89 8.31 11.36
CA LEU A 210 16.56 7.43 10.25
C LEU A 210 17.76 6.55 9.92
N ILE A 211 18.93 7.16 9.73
CA ILE A 211 20.15 6.43 9.35
C ILE A 211 20.74 5.68 10.55
N GLY A 212 20.71 6.25 11.75
CA GLY A 212 21.12 5.57 12.98
C GLY A 212 20.28 4.32 13.32
N ASN A 213 18.99 4.33 12.99
CA ASN A 213 18.10 3.18 13.18
C ASN A 213 18.33 2.08 12.12
N ILE A 214 19.00 2.43 11.03
CA ILE A 214 19.23 1.54 9.92
C ILE A 214 20.59 0.87 10.08
N THR A 215 21.65 1.67 10.20
CA THR A 215 23.02 1.20 10.02
C THR A 215 23.69 0.83 11.35
N ILE A 216 24.55 -0.18 11.32
CA ILE A 216 25.49 -0.48 12.41
C ILE A 216 26.69 0.48 12.44
N LEU A 217 26.76 1.38 11.46
CA LEU A 217 27.86 2.32 11.25
C LEU A 217 27.63 3.62 12.02
N ASP A 218 28.64 4.48 12.01
CA ASP A 218 28.47 5.88 12.36
C ASP A 218 27.62 6.59 11.29
N GLY A 219 26.35 6.79 11.59
CA GLY A 219 25.38 7.42 10.69
C GLY A 219 25.76 8.84 10.29
N SER A 220 26.40 9.60 11.17
CA SER A 220 26.84 10.97 10.88
C SER A 220 27.98 10.99 9.86
N ARG A 221 28.96 10.09 10.03
CA ARG A 221 30.05 9.95 9.04
C ARG A 221 29.53 9.44 7.70
N LEU A 222 28.59 8.51 7.71
CA LEU A 222 27.96 8.01 6.50
C LEU A 222 27.22 9.11 5.74
N LEU A 223 26.45 9.94 6.45
CA LEU A 223 25.76 11.08 5.87
C LEU A 223 26.71 12.06 5.16
N ILE A 224 27.83 12.40 5.79
CA ILE A 224 28.84 13.30 5.21
C ILE A 224 29.39 12.70 3.92
N ASN A 225 29.76 11.42 3.94
CA ASN A 225 30.31 10.75 2.76
C ASN A 225 29.28 10.70 1.62
N ILE A 226 28.00 10.39 1.92
CA ILE A 226 26.94 10.41 0.92
C ILE A 226 26.76 11.84 0.38
N SER A 227 26.76 12.86 1.24
CA SER A 227 26.63 14.26 0.83
C SER A 227 27.70 14.64 -0.17
N ASN A 228 28.97 14.32 0.12
CA ASN A 228 30.09 14.60 -0.76
C ASN A 228 29.93 13.93 -2.14
N CYS A 229 29.46 12.68 -2.17
CA CYS A 229 29.16 11.98 -3.43
C CYS A 229 28.06 12.67 -4.23
N LEU A 230 26.98 13.12 -3.56
CA LEU A 230 25.89 13.84 -4.22
C LEU A 230 26.35 15.21 -4.74
N ASP A 231 27.16 15.93 -3.97
CA ASP A 231 27.70 17.24 -4.36
C ASP A 231 28.63 17.11 -5.59
N TYR A 232 29.46 16.05 -5.62
CA TYR A 232 30.28 15.74 -6.80
C TYR A 232 29.43 15.30 -7.99
N TYR A 233 28.36 14.53 -7.78
CA TYR A 233 27.41 14.19 -8.83
C TYR A 233 26.77 15.46 -9.44
N GLU A 234 26.30 16.41 -8.63
CA GLU A 234 25.78 17.70 -9.10
C GLU A 234 26.83 18.48 -9.90
N GLN A 235 28.09 18.43 -9.47
CA GLN A 235 29.20 19.10 -10.16
C GLN A 235 29.47 18.51 -11.55
N ILE A 236 29.55 17.19 -11.69
CA ILE A 236 29.88 16.56 -12.98
C ILE A 236 28.69 16.55 -13.95
N THR A 237 27.46 16.61 -13.43
CA THR A 237 26.25 16.62 -14.26
C THR A 237 25.72 18.02 -14.54
N GLU A 238 26.24 19.06 -13.86
CA GLU A 238 25.74 20.44 -13.92
C GLU A 238 24.24 20.55 -13.58
N HIS A 239 23.71 19.61 -12.80
CA HIS A 239 22.30 19.52 -12.42
C HIS A 239 22.15 19.52 -10.92
N SER A 240 21.34 20.44 -10.38
CA SER A 240 21.10 20.50 -8.95
C SER A 240 20.00 19.53 -8.50
N LEU A 241 20.26 18.79 -7.44
CA LEU A 241 19.32 17.85 -6.82
C LEU A 241 18.40 18.58 -5.85
N SER A 242 17.09 18.39 -6.01
CA SER A 242 16.13 18.90 -5.03
C SER A 242 16.33 18.26 -3.65
N ASN A 243 15.95 18.99 -2.59
CA ASN A 243 15.99 18.48 -1.21
C ASN A 243 15.24 17.14 -1.04
N ARG A 244 14.14 16.96 -1.80
CA ARG A 244 13.41 15.69 -1.87
C ARG A 244 14.32 14.56 -2.32
N ILE A 245 14.98 14.72 -3.47
CA ILE A 245 15.84 13.69 -4.05
C ILE A 245 17.04 13.40 -3.16
N ARG A 246 17.68 14.44 -2.60
CA ARG A 246 18.76 14.27 -1.62
C ARG A 246 18.32 13.42 -0.43
N TYR A 247 17.16 13.71 0.16
CA TYR A 247 16.61 12.92 1.27
C TYR A 247 16.41 11.45 0.87
N CYS A 248 15.79 11.20 -0.29
CA CYS A 248 15.56 9.85 -0.79
C CYS A 248 16.87 9.08 -1.01
N LEU A 249 17.88 9.75 -1.56
CA LEU A 249 19.21 9.17 -1.79
C LEU A 249 19.95 8.90 -0.49
N TYR A 250 19.91 9.81 0.50
CA TYR A 250 20.48 9.54 1.82
C TYR A 250 19.91 8.26 2.43
N PHE A 251 18.60 8.10 2.37
CA PHE A 251 17.93 6.90 2.89
C PHE A 251 18.31 5.64 2.10
N HIS A 252 18.23 5.69 0.76
CA HIS A 252 18.50 4.55 -0.10
C HIS A 252 19.96 4.09 -0.01
N ILE A 253 20.91 5.03 -0.13
CA ILE A 253 22.35 4.76 -0.10
C ILE A 253 22.76 4.25 1.27
N SER A 254 22.20 4.78 2.37
CA SER A 254 22.48 4.26 3.71
C SER A 254 22.07 2.79 3.85
N CYS A 255 20.93 2.41 3.25
CA CYS A 255 20.51 1.02 3.23
C CYS A 255 21.39 0.14 2.33
N LEU A 256 21.82 0.67 1.18
CA LEU A 256 22.72 0.03 0.22
C LEU A 256 24.07 -0.26 0.86
N VAL A 257 24.72 0.74 1.45
CA VAL A 257 26.06 0.59 2.06
C VAL A 257 26.03 -0.48 3.14
N GLU A 258 25.01 -0.49 3.99
CA GLU A 258 24.88 -1.52 5.02
C GLU A 258 24.72 -2.93 4.43
N ARG A 259 23.89 -3.10 3.39
CA ARG A 259 23.71 -4.39 2.72
C ARG A 259 25.03 -4.89 2.14
N LEU A 260 25.77 -4.01 1.46
CA LEU A 260 27.02 -4.40 0.80
C LEU A 260 28.11 -4.77 1.82
N ILE A 261 28.20 -4.06 2.95
CA ILE A 261 29.12 -4.43 4.04
C ILE A 261 28.76 -5.81 4.63
N ARG A 262 27.46 -6.12 4.74
CA ARG A 262 26.97 -7.44 5.18
C ARG A 262 27.11 -8.53 4.11
N LYS A 263 27.58 -8.18 2.90
CA LYS A 263 27.69 -9.08 1.74
C LYS A 263 26.33 -9.64 1.29
N GLU A 264 25.30 -8.80 1.36
CA GLU A 264 23.94 -9.10 0.91
C GLU A 264 23.56 -8.21 -0.30
N PRO A 265 24.27 -8.30 -1.44
CA PRO A 265 23.96 -7.49 -2.61
C PRO A 265 22.58 -7.86 -3.18
N ILE A 266 21.94 -6.90 -3.82
CA ILE A 266 20.69 -7.15 -4.54
C ILE A 266 21.00 -7.95 -5.80
N THR A 267 20.26 -9.04 -6.01
CA THR A 267 20.44 -9.94 -7.15
C THR A 267 19.38 -9.78 -8.24
N THR A 268 18.34 -8.98 -7.99
CA THR A 268 17.19 -8.81 -8.89
C THR A 268 16.93 -7.34 -9.16
N CYS A 269 16.96 -6.94 -10.43
CA CYS A 269 16.59 -5.61 -10.88
C CYS A 269 15.95 -5.71 -12.27
N GLY A 270 14.74 -5.18 -12.44
CA GLY A 270 14.04 -5.25 -13.71
C GLY A 270 14.72 -4.39 -14.78
N ASN A 271 14.75 -4.86 -16.03
CA ASN A 271 15.32 -4.15 -17.20
C ASN A 271 16.81 -3.76 -17.06
N LEU A 272 17.59 -4.49 -16.27
CA LEU A 272 19.00 -4.17 -16.03
C LEU A 272 19.85 -4.21 -17.31
N GLU A 273 19.68 -5.24 -18.15
CA GLU A 273 20.44 -5.37 -19.40
C GLU A 273 20.18 -4.20 -20.36
N TYR A 274 18.92 -3.78 -20.48
CA TYR A 274 18.53 -2.62 -21.28
C TYR A 274 19.17 -1.34 -20.74
N PHE A 275 19.07 -1.10 -19.42
CA PHE A 275 19.69 0.04 -18.77
C PHE A 275 21.21 0.10 -19.00
N ILE A 276 21.90 -1.03 -18.87
CA ILE A 276 23.35 -1.09 -19.15
C ILE A 276 23.62 -0.71 -20.60
N GLN A 277 22.80 -1.12 -21.56
CA GLN A 277 23.04 -0.80 -22.97
C GLN A 277 22.71 0.66 -23.32
N THR A 278 21.70 1.27 -22.71
CA THR A 278 21.20 2.60 -23.10
C THR A 278 21.72 3.75 -22.26
N GLU A 279 21.98 3.53 -20.97
CA GLU A 279 22.26 4.60 -20.00
C GLU A 279 23.74 4.68 -19.59
N GLN A 280 24.65 4.46 -20.53
CA GLN A 280 26.10 4.43 -20.26
C GLN A 280 26.62 5.70 -19.59
N THR A 281 26.14 6.87 -20.00
CA THR A 281 26.52 8.15 -19.39
C THR A 281 26.07 8.25 -17.93
N ALA A 282 24.83 7.87 -17.63
CA ALA A 282 24.32 7.88 -16.26
C ALA A 282 25.11 6.92 -15.37
N ILE A 283 25.42 5.71 -15.87
CA ILE A 283 26.24 4.72 -15.18
C ILE A 283 27.62 5.30 -14.85
N GLN A 284 28.29 5.92 -15.82
CA GLN A 284 29.62 6.51 -15.62
C GLN A 284 29.60 7.65 -14.60
N ASN A 285 28.59 8.52 -14.66
CA ASN A 285 28.44 9.62 -13.71
C ASN A 285 28.23 9.11 -12.29
N ILE A 286 27.36 8.11 -12.11
CA ILE A 286 27.13 7.47 -10.81
C ILE A 286 28.40 6.78 -10.32
N LYS A 287 29.03 5.89 -11.11
CA LYS A 287 30.28 5.21 -10.72
C LYS A 287 31.38 6.19 -10.29
N SER A 288 31.56 7.26 -11.06
CA SER A 288 32.56 8.28 -10.74
C SER A 288 32.24 8.96 -9.40
N SER A 289 30.98 9.31 -9.17
CA SER A 289 30.54 10.04 -7.98
C SER A 289 30.58 9.23 -6.69
N PHE A 290 30.39 7.91 -6.78
CA PHE A 290 30.36 7.03 -5.61
C PHE A 290 31.67 6.28 -5.38
N SER A 291 32.71 6.50 -6.19
CA SER A 291 34.01 5.84 -6.06
C SER A 291 34.68 6.06 -4.70
N GLU A 292 34.61 7.27 -4.15
CA GLU A 292 35.13 7.56 -2.80
C GLU A 292 34.35 6.82 -1.71
N LEU A 293 33.04 6.62 -1.91
CA LEU A 293 32.19 5.86 -0.99
C LEU A 293 32.57 4.37 -1.00
N GLU A 294 32.80 3.80 -2.18
CA GLU A 294 33.27 2.43 -2.36
C GLU A 294 34.60 2.19 -1.64
N ILE A 295 35.57 3.09 -1.83
CA ILE A 295 36.87 3.02 -1.16
C ILE A 295 36.72 3.17 0.36
N ALA A 296 35.93 4.14 0.82
CA ALA A 296 35.78 4.42 2.24
C ALA A 296 35.17 3.26 3.03
N TYR A 297 34.27 2.50 2.42
CA TYR A 297 33.56 1.40 3.07
C TYR A 297 34.01 0.00 2.61
N GLY A 298 34.93 -0.09 1.65
CA GLY A 298 35.44 -1.36 1.13
C GLY A 298 34.35 -2.18 0.42
N ILE A 299 33.48 -1.51 -0.32
CA ILE A 299 32.34 -2.09 -1.04
C ILE A 299 32.49 -1.87 -2.55
N ASP A 300 31.76 -2.67 -3.33
CA ASP A 300 31.61 -2.52 -4.78
C ASP A 300 30.11 -2.39 -5.07
N ILE A 301 29.71 -1.30 -5.70
CA ILE A 301 28.31 -0.98 -5.98
C ILE A 301 27.92 -1.65 -7.32
N PRO A 302 27.11 -2.73 -7.29
CA PRO A 302 26.76 -3.46 -8.49
C PRO A 302 25.85 -2.62 -9.41
N ASP A 303 25.85 -2.95 -10.70
CA ASP A 303 25.05 -2.24 -11.71
C ASP A 303 23.54 -2.20 -11.39
N ALA A 304 23.03 -3.21 -10.66
CA ALA A 304 21.66 -3.21 -10.15
C ALA A 304 21.37 -2.05 -9.18
N GLU A 305 22.30 -1.74 -8.29
CA GLU A 305 22.16 -0.62 -7.35
C GLU A 305 22.35 0.72 -8.08
N ILE A 306 23.26 0.78 -9.06
CA ILE A 306 23.44 1.95 -9.93
C ILE A 306 22.14 2.28 -10.67
N LYS A 307 21.45 1.25 -11.17
CA LYS A 307 20.14 1.43 -11.80
C LYS A 307 19.12 2.01 -10.83
N TYR A 308 19.01 1.49 -9.60
CA TYR A 308 18.09 2.06 -8.61
C TYR A 308 18.45 3.50 -8.22
N LEU A 309 19.73 3.84 -8.11
CA LEU A 309 20.17 5.22 -7.91
C LEU A 309 19.74 6.10 -9.08
N SER A 310 19.92 5.63 -10.31
CA SER A 310 19.47 6.32 -11.52
C SER A 310 17.95 6.50 -11.54
N ASP A 311 17.17 5.47 -11.19
CA ASP A 311 15.71 5.54 -11.14
C ASP A 311 15.23 6.61 -10.14
N ILE A 312 15.87 6.72 -8.96
CA ILE A 312 15.58 7.78 -7.97
C ILE A 312 15.99 9.15 -8.50
N LEU A 313 17.15 9.27 -9.13
CA LEU A 313 17.64 10.52 -9.71
C LEU A 313 16.73 11.02 -10.83
N LEU A 314 16.18 10.13 -11.65
CA LEU A 314 15.27 10.46 -12.75
C LEU A 314 13.86 10.86 -12.29
N GLU A 315 13.43 10.49 -11.08
CA GLU A 315 12.20 11.06 -10.50
C GLU A 315 12.28 12.59 -10.31
N SER A 316 13.44 13.22 -10.49
CA SER A 316 13.60 14.69 -10.46
C SER A 316 12.93 15.43 -11.63
N HIS A 317 12.43 14.71 -12.64
CA HIS A 317 11.75 15.22 -13.84
C HIS A 317 10.28 14.76 -13.91
#